data_AF-A0A392SQQ2-F1
#
_entry.id   AF-A0A392SQQ2-F1
#
_cell.length_a   1.000
_cell.length_b   1.000
_cell.length_c   1.000
_cell.angle_alpha   90.00
_cell.angle_beta   90.00
_cell.angle_gamma   90.00
#
_symmetry.space_group_name_H-M   'P 1'
#
loop_
_entity.id
_entity.type
_entity.pdbx_description
1 polymer ?
#
loop_
_entity_poly.entity_id
_entity_poly.type
_entity_poly.pdbx_seq_one_letter_code
_entity_poly.pdbx_strand_id
1 'polypeptide(L)' 'MSVSEYNARFTQLSRHAPYTITEEMRIKKFVRGLREYLFRSVVGSNCSTFAEVLSLALQIEQRQKEKG' A
#
# COMPACT_ATOMS: atom_id res chain seq x y z
N MET A 1 7.63 9.75 4.92
CA MET A 1 6.84 9.45 3.71
C MET A 1 5.54 8.82 4.16
N SER A 2 4.44 9.50 3.85
CA SER A 2 3.07 9.06 4.06
C SER A 2 2.68 7.96 3.06
N VAL A 3 1.60 7.24 3.35
CA VAL A 3 1.00 6.26 2.44
C VAL A 3 0.63 6.89 1.10
N SER A 4 0.13 8.14 1.10
CA SER A 4 -0.22 8.86 -0.13
C SER A 4 1.01 9.15 -0.99
N GLU A 5 2.08 9.69 -0.40
CA GLU A 5 3.34 9.94 -1.10
C GLU A 5 3.98 8.64 -1.62
N TYR A 6 3.92 7.57 -0.82
CA TYR A 6 4.40 6.26 -1.23
C TYR A 6 3.60 5.71 -2.42
N ASN A 7 2.27 5.78 -2.38
CA ASN A 7 1.40 5.35 -3.48
C ASN A 7 1.65 6.12 -4.77
N ALA A 8 1.87 7.44 -4.69
CA ALA A 8 2.20 8.26 -5.85
C ALA A 8 3.51 7.80 -6.51
N ARG A 9 4.58 7.62 -5.71
CA ARG A 9 5.87 7.13 -6.20
C ARG A 9 5.78 5.71 -6.75
N PHE A 10 5.09 4.82 -6.05
CA PHE A 10 4.88 3.44 -6.48
C PHE A 10 4.14 3.38 -7.82
N THR A 11 3.07 4.17 -7.98
CA THR A 11 2.30 4.25 -9.23
C THR A 11 3.14 4.82 -10.37
N GLN A 12 3.95 5.85 -10.10
CA GLN A 12 4.87 6.41 -11.09
C GLN A 12 5.87 5.37 -11.57
N LEU A 13 6.55 4.67 -10.65
CA LEU A 13 7.52 3.62 -10.99
C LEU A 13 6.87 2.43 -11.72
N SER A 14 5.65 2.06 -11.33
CA SER A 14 4.90 0.95 -11.95
C SER A 14 4.64 1.16 -13.45
N ARG A 15 4.50 2.42 -13.90
CA ARG A 15 4.32 2.76 -15.32
C ARG A 15 5.55 2.47 -16.18
N HIS A 16 6.73 2.40 -15.57
CA HIS A 16 7.99 2.13 -16.26
C HIS A 16 8.38 0.65 -16.21
N ALA A 17 7.50 -0.23 -15.70
CA ALA A 17 7.78 -1.65 -15.69
C ALA A 17 7.81 -2.20 -17.12
N PRO A 18 8.81 -3.03 -17.48
CA PRO A 18 8.92 -3.61 -18.82
C PRO A 18 7.90 -4.73 -19.07
N TYR A 19 6.99 -4.98 -18.13
CA TYR A 19 5.97 -6.01 -18.17
C TYR A 19 4.64 -5.50 -17.60
N THR A 20 3.54 -6.12 -18.00
CA THR A 20 2.21 -5.83 -17.45
C THR A 20 2.15 -6.20 -15.98
N ILE A 21 1.84 -5.23 -15.12
CA ILE A 21 1.64 -5.47 -13.69
C ILE A 21 0.20 -5.93 -13.47
N THR A 22 0.02 -7.18 -13.08
CA THR A 22 -1.29 -7.70 -12.64
C THR A 22 -1.67 -7.09 -11.28
N GLU A 23 -2.96 -7.11 -10.96
CA GLU A 23 -3.43 -6.59 -9.67
C GLU A 23 -2.81 -7.33 -8.48
N GLU A 24 -2.71 -8.67 -8.56
CA GLU A 24 -2.05 -9.47 -7.53
C GLU A 24 -0.57 -9.08 -7.33
N MET A 25 0.16 -8.88 -8.43
CA MET A 25 1.55 -8.40 -8.37
C MET A 25 1.63 -7.01 -7.75
N ARG A 26 0.70 -6.12 -8.12
CA ARG A 26 0.61 -4.75 -7.60
C ARG A 26 0.43 -4.77 -6.09
N ILE A 27 -0.53 -5.57 -5.59
CA ILE A 27 -0.80 -5.75 -4.16
C ILE A 27 0.44 -6.27 -3.45
N LYS A 28 1.02 -7.40 -3.91
CA LYS A 28 2.20 -8.01 -3.29
C LYS A 28 3.38 -7.04 -3.19
N LYS A 29 3.70 -6.33 -4.28
CA LYS A 29 4.80 -5.36 -4.31
C LYS A 29 4.53 -4.14 -3.44
N PHE A 30 3.30 -3.63 -3.44
CA PHE A 30 2.91 -2.49 -2.62
C PHE A 30 2.96 -2.81 -1.13
N VAL A 31 2.33 -3.92 -0.72
CA VAL A 31 2.32 -4.36 0.68
C VAL A 31 3.75 -4.58 1.19
N ARG A 32 4.62 -5.23 0.40
CA ARG A 32 6.03 -5.44 0.77
C ARG A 32 6.81 -4.14 0.99
N GLY A 33 6.44 -3.04 0.34
CA GLY A 33 7.09 -1.74 0.51
C GLY A 33 6.47 -0.85 1.59
N LEU A 34 5.42 -1.31 2.28
CA LEU A 34 4.84 -0.59 3.40
C LEU A 34 5.79 -0.59 4.62
N ARG A 35 5.62 0.42 5.47
CA ARG A 35 6.26 0.45 6.80
C ARG A 35 5.76 -0.71 7.65
N GLU A 36 6.61 -1.21 8.55
CA GLU A 36 6.34 -2.42 9.32
C GLU A 36 4.99 -2.44 10.04
N TYR A 37 4.60 -1.33 10.69
CA TYR A 37 3.31 -1.26 11.39
C TYR A 37 2.11 -1.34 10.43
N LEU A 38 2.21 -0.76 9.22
CA LEU A 38 1.18 -0.85 8.18
C LEU A 38 1.16 -2.24 7.57
N PHE A 39 2.33 -2.80 7.27
CA PHE A 39 2.50 -4.14 6.72
C PHE A 39 1.81 -5.19 7.60
N ARG A 40 2.10 -5.21 8.90
CA ARG A 40 1.51 -6.17 9.85
C ARG A 40 -0.02 -6.08 9.89
N SER A 41 -0.57 -4.87 9.86
CA SER A 41 -2.03 -4.67 9.88
C SER A 41 -2.69 -5.04 8.54
N VAL A 42 -2.07 -4.74 7.42
CA VAL A 42 -2.62 -5.01 6.08
C VAL A 42 -2.54 -6.49 5.73
N VAL A 43 -1.44 -7.18 6.07
CA VAL A 43 -1.31 -8.64 5.84
C VAL A 43 -2.32 -9.45 6.65
N GLY A 44 -2.70 -8.97 7.84
CA GLY A 44 -3.74 -9.60 8.67
C GLY A 44 -5.18 -9.37 8.17
N SER A 45 -5.38 -8.60 7.09
CA SER A 45 -6.69 -8.28 6.54
C SER A 45 -7.01 -9.12 5.30
N ASN A 46 -8.31 -9.35 5.03
CA ASN A 46 -8.80 -10.08 3.86
C ASN A 46 -8.94 -9.20 2.61
N CYS A 47 -8.07 -8.19 2.42
CA CYS A 47 -8.13 -7.33 1.24
C CYS A 47 -7.77 -8.13 -0.02
N SER A 48 -8.61 -8.02 -1.05
CA SER A 48 -8.44 -8.73 -2.32
C SER A 48 -8.09 -7.80 -3.48
N THR A 49 -8.30 -6.50 -3.33
CA THR A 49 -8.04 -5.48 -4.35
C THR A 49 -6.99 -4.46 -3.89
N PHE A 50 -6.35 -3.80 -4.85
CA PHE A 50 -5.39 -2.75 -4.54
C PHE A 50 -6.05 -1.55 -3.82
N ALA A 51 -7.30 -1.25 -4.18
CA ALA A 51 -8.05 -0.15 -3.58
C ALA A 51 -8.34 -0.38 -2.09
N GLU A 52 -8.73 -1.60 -1.71
CA GLU A 52 -8.94 -1.98 -0.31
C GLU A 52 -7.66 -1.87 0.50
N VAL A 53 -6.54 -2.39 -0.03
CA VAL A 53 -5.22 -2.31 0.59
C VAL A 53 -4.81 -0.86 0.83
N LEU A 54 -4.97 0.01 -0.18
CA LEU A 54 -4.61 1.42 -0.07
C LEU A 54 -5.50 2.15 0.95
N SER A 55 -6.82 1.91 0.91
CA SER A 55 -7.78 2.50 1.85
C SER A 55 -7.45 2.12 3.29
N LEU A 56 -7.20 0.83 3.55
CA LEU A 56 -6.83 0.35 4.88
C LEU A 56 -5.51 0.97 5.37
N ALA A 57 -4.48 1.03 4.52
CA ALA A 57 -3.21 1.64 4.87
C ALA A 57 -3.36 3.13 5.24
N LEU A 58 -4.19 3.87 4.49
CA LEU A 58 -4.51 5.28 4.78
C LEU A 58 -5.24 5.43 6.12
N GLN A 59 -6.24 4.59 6.39
CA GLN A 59 -6.98 4.62 7.66
C GLN A 59 -6.07 4.34 8.87
N ILE A 60 -5.17 3.36 8.76
CA ILE A 60 -4.22 3.05 9.84
C ILE A 60 -3.25 4.21 10.05
N GLU A 61 -2.72 4.81 8.98
CA GLU A 61 -1.83 5.97 9.11
C GLU A 61 -2.54 7.14 9.79
N GLN A 62 -3.80 7.43 9.43
CA GLN A 62 -4.59 8.49 10.05
C GLN A 62 -4.82 8.24 11.54
N ARG A 63 -5.23 7.03 11.93
CA ARG A 63 -5.42 6.66 13.34
C ARG A 63 -4.14 6.72 14.16
N GLN A 64 -2.97 6.54 13.55
CA GLN A 64 -1.68 6.70 14.23
C GLN A 64 -1.33 8.17 14.45
N LYS A 65 -1.65 9.05 13.48
CA LYS A 65 -1.46 10.51 13.63
C LYS A 65 -2.33 11.11 14.72
N GLU A 66 -3.52 10.57 14.96
CA GLU A 66 -4.45 11.03 16.00
C GLU A 66 -4.07 10.57 17.42
N LYS A 67 -3.11 9.65 17.55
CA LYS A 67 -2.66 9.09 18.83
C LYS A 67 -1.34 9.69 19.35
N GLY A 68 -0.66 10.49 18.54
CA GLY A 68 0.56 11.21 18.90
C GLY A 68 0.27 12.69 19.10
#